data_AF-A0A6I3XA32-F1
#
_entry.id   AF-A0A6I3XA32-F1
#
_cell.length_a   1.000
_cell.length_b   1.000
_cell.length_c   1.000
_cell.angle_alpha   90.00
_cell.angle_beta   90.00
_cell.angle_gamma   90.00
#
_symmetry.space_group_name_H-M   'P 1'
#
loop_
_entity.id
_entity.type
_entity.pdbx_description
1 polymer ?
#
loop_
_entity_poly.entity_id
_entity_poly.type
_entity_poly.pdbx_seq_one_letter_code
_entity_poly.pdbx_strand_id
1 'polypeptide(L)'
;MFGTSHSLGGGAPATERTLGLPVAVIHLRRDGQRISGSEFKAAVPLIGRLLLGPTSRHQSGGGSSHMADLMRPGALELGSLCKPLFNPVIERADQQGFILSGYEIQSTADGQKTHLDQVWLVRPLTATDPFDVPPSRA
;
A
#
# COMPACT_ATOMS: atom_id res chain seq x y z
N MET A 1 33.34 45.18 -20.00
CA MET A 1 32.94 44.38 -18.83
C MET A 1 32.39 43.06 -19.31
N PHE A 2 32.94 41.95 -18.81
CA PHE A 2 32.42 40.58 -18.84
C PHE A 2 30.92 40.55 -18.46
N GLY A 3 30.02 39.64 -18.87
CA GLY A 3 30.06 38.37 -19.57
C GLY A 3 28.70 37.64 -19.38
N THR A 4 28.44 36.61 -20.20
CA THR A 4 27.56 35.42 -20.00
C THR A 4 26.04 35.61 -19.84
N SER A 5 25.20 35.19 -20.81
CA SER A 5 24.73 33.81 -21.06
C SER A 5 24.29 33.03 -19.81
N HIS A 6 22.99 32.76 -19.69
CA HIS A 6 22.41 31.41 -19.83
C HIS A 6 20.97 31.40 -19.31
N SER A 7 20.00 31.54 -20.22
CA SER A 7 18.74 30.81 -20.07
C SER A 7 19.06 29.33 -20.21
N LEU A 8 18.77 28.54 -19.19
CA LEU A 8 18.46 27.10 -19.22
C LEU A 8 18.23 26.68 -17.76
N GLY A 9 17.16 27.20 -17.15
CA GLY A 9 16.57 26.56 -15.99
C GLY A 9 15.87 25.31 -16.49
N GLY A 10 16.65 24.23 -16.66
CA GLY A 10 16.13 22.90 -16.96
C GLY A 10 15.10 22.55 -15.90
N GLY A 11 13.82 22.64 -16.27
CA GLY A 11 12.76 22.00 -15.53
C GLY A 11 13.11 20.54 -15.47
N ALA A 12 13.55 20.07 -14.30
CA ALA A 12 13.59 18.65 -14.02
C ALA A 12 12.22 18.11 -14.45
N PRO A 13 12.14 17.09 -15.33
CA PRO A 13 10.86 16.45 -15.58
C PRO A 13 10.34 16.05 -14.21
N ALA A 14 9.11 16.45 -13.89
CA ALA A 14 8.45 16.04 -12.67
C ALA A 14 8.56 14.51 -12.61
N THR A 15 9.52 14.02 -11.84
CA THR A 15 9.72 12.60 -11.63
C THR A 15 8.38 12.14 -11.08
N GLU A 16 7.70 11.28 -11.85
CA GLU A 16 6.45 10.64 -11.42
C GLU A 16 6.63 10.28 -9.95
N ARG A 17 5.90 10.96 -9.07
CA ARG A 17 5.95 10.68 -7.64
C ARG A 17 5.60 9.22 -7.51
N THR A 18 6.60 8.40 -7.25
CA THR A 18 6.52 6.95 -7.21
C THR A 18 5.30 6.57 -6.36
N LEU A 19 4.26 6.01 -7.01
CA LEU A 19 2.88 5.94 -6.52
C LEU A 19 2.67 4.93 -5.36
N GLY A 20 3.65 4.73 -4.49
CA GLY A 20 3.62 3.77 -3.37
C GLY A 20 4.85 2.86 -3.33
N LEU A 21 5.12 2.28 -2.16
CA LEU A 21 6.26 1.38 -1.90
C LEU A 21 5.97 0.00 -2.53
N PRO A 22 6.81 -0.52 -3.45
CA PRO A 22 6.62 -1.87 -3.97
C PRO A 22 6.82 -2.90 -2.86
N VAL A 23 5.83 -3.76 -2.65
CA VAL A 23 5.79 -4.74 -1.56
C VAL A 23 5.17 -6.06 -1.99
N ALA A 24 5.54 -7.12 -1.28
CA ALA A 24 4.79 -8.36 -1.19
C ALA A 24 4.05 -8.41 0.15
N VAL A 25 2.77 -8.74 0.13
CA VAL A 25 1.90 -8.76 1.31
C VAL A 25 1.30 -10.15 1.51
N ILE A 26 1.34 -10.64 2.75
CA ILE A 26 0.59 -11.83 3.19
C ILE A 26 -0.35 -11.39 4.33
N HIS A 27 -1.63 -11.74 4.25
CA HIS A 27 -2.56 -11.51 5.36
C HIS A 27 -2.31 -12.52 6.48
N LEU A 28 -1.92 -12.05 7.67
CA LEU A 28 -1.75 -12.84 8.88
C LEU A 28 -3.07 -12.97 9.67
N ARG A 29 -3.97 -11.99 9.52
CA ARG A 29 -5.35 -12.04 9.99
C ARG A 29 -6.27 -11.63 8.84
N ARG A 30 -7.30 -12.43 8.57
CA ARG A 30 -8.32 -12.21 7.54
C ARG A 30 -9.71 -12.30 8.16
N ASP A 31 -10.59 -11.37 7.83
CA ASP A 31 -11.95 -11.29 8.40
C ASP A 31 -11.97 -11.42 9.94
N GLY A 32 -11.00 -10.78 10.62
CA GLY A 32 -10.89 -10.87 12.08
C GLY A 32 -10.34 -12.19 12.61
N GLN A 33 -9.88 -13.14 11.78
CA GLN A 33 -9.34 -14.44 12.21
C GLN A 33 -7.87 -14.62 11.82
N ARG A 34 -7.05 -15.11 12.76
CA ARG A 34 -5.63 -15.38 12.52
C ARG A 34 -5.49 -16.62 11.64
N ILE A 35 -4.66 -16.55 10.60
CA ILE A 35 -4.35 -17.72 9.77
C ILE A 35 -3.48 -18.73 10.54
N SER A 36 -3.65 -20.00 10.25
CA SER A 36 -2.82 -21.09 10.77
C SER A 36 -1.41 -21.09 10.16
N GLY A 37 -0.50 -21.84 10.79
CA GLY A 37 0.87 -21.98 10.27
C GLY A 37 0.94 -22.70 8.92
N SER A 38 0.03 -23.64 8.65
CA SER A 38 -0.08 -24.31 7.34
C SER A 38 -0.59 -23.36 6.27
N GLU A 39 -1.60 -22.55 6.58
CA GLU A 39 -2.10 -21.52 5.67
C GLU A 39 -1.03 -20.47 5.36
N PHE A 40 -0.25 -20.06 6.36
CA PHE A 40 0.86 -19.13 6.16
C PHE A 40 1.91 -19.69 5.19
N LYS A 41 2.29 -20.96 5.36
CA LYS A 41 3.27 -21.62 4.46
C LYS A 41 2.74 -21.80 3.03
N ALA A 42 1.43 -21.97 2.88
CA ALA A 42 0.77 -22.11 1.58
C ALA A 42 0.38 -20.77 0.95
N ALA A 43 0.52 -19.65 1.69
CA ALA A 43 0.06 -18.36 1.23
C ALA A 43 0.91 -17.85 0.05
N VAL A 44 0.23 -17.48 -1.03
CA VAL A 44 0.84 -16.75 -2.15
C VAL A 44 0.83 -15.25 -1.82
N PRO A 45 1.99 -14.57 -1.77
CA PRO A 45 2.03 -13.14 -1.49
C PRO A 45 1.32 -12.33 -2.57
N LEU A 46 0.58 -11.30 -2.15
CA LEU A 46 0.03 -10.28 -3.04
C LEU A 46 1.13 -9.26 -3.34
N ILE A 47 1.48 -9.13 -4.62
CA ILE A 47 2.52 -8.22 -5.08
C ILE A 47 1.87 -6.94 -5.60
N GLY A 48 2.26 -5.79 -5.05
CA GLY A 48 1.68 -4.50 -5.41
C GLY A 48 2.48 -3.32 -4.88
N ARG A 49 1.86 -2.13 -4.92
CA ARG A 49 2.37 -0.90 -4.31
C ARG A 49 1.54 -0.60 -3.06
N LEU A 50 2.22 -0.44 -1.93
CA LEU A 50 1.63 0.03 -0.68
C LEU A 50 1.55 1.55 -0.72
N LEU A 51 0.33 2.08 -0.59
CA LEU A 51 0.05 3.49 -0.46
C LEU A 51 -0.41 3.79 0.96
N LEU A 52 0.17 4.82 1.56
CA LEU A 52 -0.30 5.38 2.82
C LEU A 52 -0.89 6.76 2.53
N GLY A 53 -2.13 6.98 2.95
CA GLY A 53 -2.81 8.25 2.72
C GLY A 53 -3.87 8.54 3.77
N PRO A 54 -4.35 9.79 3.87
CA PRO A 54 -5.50 10.09 4.69
C PRO A 54 -6.75 9.44 4.08
N THR A 55 -7.70 9.03 4.92
CA THR A 55 -9.07 8.78 4.46
C THR A 55 -9.65 10.10 3.94
N SER A 56 -10.42 10.07 2.86
CA SER A 56 -11.07 11.28 2.32
C SER A 56 -11.82 12.06 3.41
N ARG A 57 -11.71 13.40 3.38
CA ARG A 57 -12.20 14.39 4.38
C ARG A 57 -13.71 14.33 4.72
N HIS A 58 -14.47 13.40 4.16
CA HIS A 58 -15.92 13.29 4.34
C HIS A 58 -16.36 12.17 5.31
N GLN A 59 -15.44 11.58 6.08
CA GLN A 59 -15.86 10.79 7.24
C GLN A 59 -16.45 11.73 8.29
N SER A 60 -17.78 11.73 8.39
CA SER A 60 -18.58 12.39 9.43
C SER A 60 -18.39 11.67 10.77
N GLY A 61 -17.22 11.90 11.39
CA GLY A 61 -16.85 11.33 12.68
C GLY A 61 -15.41 11.72 12.98
N GLY A 62 -15.22 12.77 13.78
CA GLY A 62 -13.94 13.48 13.96
C GLY A 62 -12.71 12.60 14.17
N GLY A 63 -11.80 12.62 13.19
CA GLY A 63 -10.46 12.08 13.28
C GLY A 63 -9.80 12.02 11.90
N SER A 64 -8.51 12.36 11.81
CA SER A 64 -7.70 12.04 10.64
C SER A 64 -7.48 10.52 10.61
N SER A 65 -8.36 9.77 9.96
CA SER A 65 -8.12 8.34 9.76
C SER A 65 -7.04 8.18 8.69
N HIS A 66 -6.06 7.32 8.95
CA HIS A 66 -5.04 6.96 7.97
C HIS A 66 -5.48 5.67 7.27
N MET A 67 -5.07 5.48 6.03
CA MET A 67 -5.41 4.33 5.23
C MET A 67 -4.15 3.74 4.62
N ALA A 68 -4.01 2.43 4.70
CA ALA A 68 -3.05 1.67 3.91
C ALA A 68 -3.79 0.88 2.84
N ASP A 69 -3.47 1.13 1.58
CA ASP A 69 -4.02 0.42 0.43
C ASP A 69 -2.92 -0.32 -0.31
N LEU A 70 -3.24 -1.49 -0.86
CA LEU A 70 -2.32 -2.28 -1.67
C LEU A 70 -2.86 -2.29 -3.10
N MET A 71 -2.18 -1.58 -3.99
CA MET A 71 -2.64 -1.41 -5.37
C MET A 71 -1.84 -2.26 -6.34
N ARG A 72 -2.51 -2.81 -7.35
CA ARG A 72 -1.86 -3.47 -8.49
C ARG A 72 -1.29 -2.39 -9.42
N PRO A 73 0.00 -2.48 -9.81
CA PRO A 73 0.51 -1.65 -10.89
C PRO A 73 -0.16 -2.06 -12.21
N GLY A 74 -0.85 -1.12 -12.86
CA GLY A 74 -1.51 -1.31 -14.14
C GLY A 74 -1.29 -0.09 -15.04
N ALA A 75 -1.27 -0.29 -16.36
CA ALA A 75 -0.98 0.77 -17.34
C ALA A 75 -2.11 1.82 -17.45
N LEU A 76 -3.34 1.50 -17.03
CA LEU A 76 -4.52 2.35 -17.21
C LEU A 76 -5.39 2.51 -15.95
N GLU A 77 -5.39 1.55 -15.02
CA GLU A 77 -6.12 1.69 -13.74
C GLU A 77 -5.35 1.05 -12.58
N LEU A 78 -5.27 1.78 -11.46
CA LEU A 78 -4.80 1.25 -10.17
C LEU A 78 -5.95 0.46 -9.53
N GLY A 79 -5.97 -0.86 -9.70
CA GLY A 79 -6.93 -1.74 -9.02
C GLY A 79 -6.44 -2.10 -7.62
N SER A 80 -7.28 -1.95 -6.60
CA SER A 80 -6.95 -2.42 -5.25
C SER A 80 -6.88 -3.95 -5.21
N LEU A 81 -5.84 -4.49 -4.58
CA LEU A 81 -5.56 -5.94 -4.46
C LEU A 81 -6.23 -6.57 -3.24
N CYS A 82 -6.53 -5.77 -2.23
CA CYS A 82 -7.23 -6.20 -1.02
C CYS A 82 -7.94 -5.01 -0.36
N LYS A 83 -8.89 -5.29 0.54
CA LYS A 83 -9.55 -4.22 1.31
C LYS A 83 -8.50 -3.38 2.06
N PRO A 84 -8.61 -2.05 2.08
CA PRO A 84 -7.64 -1.21 2.76
C PRO A 84 -7.68 -1.40 4.28
N LEU A 85 -6.53 -1.18 4.94
CA LEU A 85 -6.46 -1.04 6.39
C LEU A 85 -6.73 0.40 6.79
N PHE A 86 -7.68 0.60 7.69
CA PHE A 86 -7.91 1.87 8.36
C PHE A 86 -7.12 1.92 9.67
N ASN A 87 -6.61 3.11 9.98
CA ASN A 87 -5.69 3.41 11.08
C ASN A 87 -4.54 2.39 11.18
N PRO A 88 -3.75 2.23 10.11
CA PRO A 88 -2.67 1.28 10.09
C PRO A 88 -1.60 1.61 11.14
N VAL A 89 -1.13 0.58 11.86
CA VAL A 89 -0.07 0.65 12.88
C VAL A 89 1.00 -0.38 12.56
N ILE A 90 2.27 0.01 12.68
CA ILE A 90 3.39 -0.93 12.58
C ILE A 90 3.57 -1.58 13.95
N GLU A 91 3.27 -2.88 14.06
CA GLU A 91 3.42 -3.63 15.31
C GLU A 91 4.85 -4.12 15.53
N ARG A 92 5.53 -4.47 14.43
CA ARG A 92 6.89 -5.00 14.43
C ARG A 92 7.55 -4.70 13.10
N ALA A 93 8.85 -4.41 13.13
CA ALA A 93 9.67 -4.32 11.93
C ALA A 93 11.01 -5.02 12.18
N ASP A 94 11.43 -5.86 11.25
CA ASP A 94 12.74 -6.50 11.26
C ASP A 94 13.26 -6.69 9.83
N GLN A 95 14.33 -7.47 9.68
CA GLN A 95 14.99 -7.69 8.38
C GLN A 95 14.10 -8.43 7.37
N GLN A 96 13.05 -9.14 7.82
CA GLN A 96 12.17 -9.88 6.93
C GLN A 96 11.05 -8.99 6.35
N GLY A 97 10.77 -7.86 6.99
CA GLY A 97 9.68 -6.95 6.67
C GLY A 97 9.08 -6.32 7.92
N PHE A 98 7.83 -5.89 7.82
CA PHE A 98 7.09 -5.35 8.96
C PHE A 98 5.67 -5.87 9.02
N ILE A 99 5.12 -5.90 10.23
CA ILE A 99 3.74 -6.26 10.51
C ILE A 99 2.94 -4.96 10.58
N LEU A 100 1.97 -4.83 9.68
CA LEU A 100 1.04 -3.71 9.62
C LEU A 100 -0.34 -4.20 10.04
N SER A 101 -0.88 -3.66 11.14
CA SER A 101 -2.24 -3.97 11.59
C SER A 101 -3.15 -2.77 11.44
N GLY A 102 -4.45 -3.02 11.39
CA GLY A 102 -5.49 -2.01 11.31
C GLY A 102 -6.84 -2.71 11.29
N TYR A 103 -7.89 -1.99 10.92
CA TYR A 103 -9.20 -2.60 10.72
C TYR A 103 -9.68 -2.40 9.29
N GLU A 104 -10.44 -3.36 8.79
CA GLU A 104 -11.31 -3.15 7.64
C GLU A 104 -12.72 -2.80 8.10
N ILE A 105 -13.48 -2.14 7.22
CA ILE A 105 -14.90 -1.85 7.45
C ILE A 105 -15.70 -2.81 6.58
N GLN A 106 -16.45 -3.72 7.20
CA GLN A 106 -17.42 -4.57 6.52
C GLN A 106 -18.82 -4.04 6.76
N SER A 107 -19.64 -4.00 5.70
CA SER A 107 -21.07 -3.72 5.85
C SER A 107 -21.83 -5.05 5.96
N THR A 108 -22.66 -5.20 6.98
CA THR A 108 -23.57 -6.34 7.13
C THR A 108 -24.77 -6.18 6.20
N ALA A 109 -25.54 -7.26 6.00
CA ALA A 109 -26.77 -7.22 5.19
C ALA A 109 -27.80 -6.21 5.74
N ASP A 110 -27.77 -5.95 7.05
CA ASP A 110 -28.65 -4.99 7.73
C ASP A 110 -28.12 -3.54 7.67
N GLY A 111 -27.05 -3.28 6.91
CA GLY A 111 -26.44 -1.96 6.75
C GLY A 111 -25.61 -1.50 7.95
N GLN A 112 -25.37 -2.36 8.94
CA GLN A 112 -24.45 -2.05 10.03
C GLN A 112 -22.99 -2.14 9.56
N LYS A 113 -22.13 -1.28 10.11
CA LYS A 113 -20.70 -1.31 9.86
C LYS A 113 -20.00 -2.05 10.99
N THR A 114 -19.22 -3.06 10.65
CA THR A 114 -18.37 -3.79 11.60
C THR A 114 -16.92 -3.51 11.28
N HIS A 115 -16.13 -3.25 12.31
CA HIS A 115 -14.68 -3.14 12.20
C HIS A 115 -14.08 -4.52 12.47
N LEU A 116 -13.33 -5.05 11.50
CA LEU A 116 -12.64 -6.33 11.64
C LEU A 116 -11.14 -6.10 11.63
N ASP A 117 -10.46 -6.57 12.66
CA ASP A 117 -9.01 -6.48 12.73
C ASP A 117 -8.37 -7.27 11.59
N GLN A 118 -7.42 -6.62 10.92
CA GLN A 118 -6.64 -7.18 9.84
C GLN A 118 -5.16 -6.97 10.14
N VAL A 119 -4.35 -7.93 9.73
CA VAL A 119 -2.90 -7.89 9.97
C VAL A 119 -2.19 -8.37 8.71
N TRP A 120 -1.24 -7.58 8.24
CA TRP A 120 -0.44 -7.83 7.05
C TRP A 120 1.02 -8.02 7.44
N LEU A 121 1.64 -9.08 6.92
CA LEU A 121 3.09 -9.15 6.80
C LEU A 121 3.47 -8.47 5.49
N VAL A 122 4.18 -7.36 5.59
CA VAL A 122 4.61 -6.54 4.45
C VAL A 122 6.11 -6.70 4.26
N ARG A 123 6.51 -7.10 3.06
CA ARG A 123 7.92 -7.23 2.67
C ARG A 123 8.23 -6.25 1.55
N PRO A 124 9.12 -5.26 1.77
CA PRO A 124 9.59 -4.41 0.68
C PRO A 124 10.22 -5.25 -0.42
N LEU A 125 9.88 -4.95 -1.67
CA LEU A 125 10.57 -5.52 -2.82
C LEU A 125 11.79 -4.66 -3.13
N THR A 126 12.86 -5.33 -3.54
CA THR A 126 14.10 -4.71 -3.99
C THR A 126 14.15 -4.72 -5.52
N ALA A 127 14.98 -3.87 -6.12
CA ALA A 127 15.11 -3.75 -7.59
C ALA A 127 15.56 -5.05 -8.29
N THR A 128 16.01 -6.04 -7.53
CA THR A 128 16.38 -7.38 -7.99
C THR A 128 15.22 -8.37 -8.01
N ASP A 129 14.03 -7.99 -7.51
CA ASP A 129 12.85 -8.84 -7.58
C ASP A 129 12.26 -8.82 -9.00
N PRO A 130 11.91 -9.98 -9.58
CA PRO A 130 11.56 -10.15 -11.00
C PRO A 130 10.27 -9.42 -11.45
N PHE A 131 9.66 -8.64 -10.57
CA PHE A 131 8.42 -7.90 -10.79
C PHE A 131 8.62 -6.38 -10.82
N ASP A 132 9.84 -5.88 -10.63
CA ASP A 132 10.20 -4.48 -10.85
C ASP A 132 10.50 -4.23 -12.34
N VAL A 133 9.55 -4.62 -13.20
CA VAL A 133 9.60 -4.23 -14.62
C VAL A 133 8.93 -2.86 -14.71
N PRO A 134 9.67 -1.76 -14.95
CA PRO A 134 9.05 -0.48 -15.21
C PRO A 134 8.12 -0.61 -16.42
N PRO A 135 7.00 0.13 -16.48
CA PRO A 135 6.18 0.13 -17.69
C PRO A 135 7.06 0.52 -18.87
N SER A 136 7.28 -0.43 -19.79
CA SER A 136 8.02 -0.17 -21.02
C SER A 136 7.31 0.96 -21.76
N ARG A 137 8.00 2.09 -21.94
CA ARG A 137 7.52 3.19 -22.79
C ARG A 137 7.25 2.63 -24.19
N ALA A 138 5.97 2.51 -24.54
CA ALA A 138 5.52 2.37 -25.92
C ALA A 138 5.42 3.75 -26.57
#